data_AF-A0A6J4FAU2-F1
#
_entry.id   AF-A0A6J4FAU2-F1
#
_cell.length_a   1.000
_cell.length_b   1.000
_cell.length_c   1.000
_cell.angle_alpha   90.00
_cell.angle_beta   90.00
_cell.angle_gamma   90.00
#
_symmetry.space_group_name_H-M   'P 1'
#
loop_
_entity.id
_entity.type
_entity.pdbx_description
1 polymer ?
#
loop_
_entity_poly.entity_id
_entity_poly.type
_entity_poly.pdbx_seq_one_letter_code
_entity_poly.pdbx_strand_id
1 'polypeptide(L)'
;MADGGSVSIALCGSGGAGVMTAANMLIDAAASAGCYALFGRSSGPQIRGGEAAAMVRLSPEPVSSVDDVTEILLAIDWLNVQRFAAELPLDTSSLIITDPAEGEVPAAMAGSGARIAQLPMKDLAKAIPGGRPNMIALGAVAALIGLDVEAIVETLGKSLKKKHADAFAASVAAVRAGAEAAAGLGPAKRLGALPANPAPRWAVTGNQAAGLGAVRGGIRFVAAYPITPATEILEWLTGALPKLGGVFVQAEDELASIAMCVGASFGGAPSLTATSGPGLALMIEALGMATASETPVVVVDVQRGGPSTGIPTKSEQSDLNIAVYGLHGDAPHLVVAPQSIGDCLLATQWAVHLAETLQAPCIVLSDQSLGQSRAVIEAPADVAFAGRRLVAETPAEGVAYKRYALTGTGVSPMAIPGTPGCQYTADGLEHTETGTPSSQAGDHAAQLDKRRRKLADHDFGDHWATLEGDGDIAVLTWGSCTGAAREAIARAAADGVNARLIAPRLLAPTRPEHMAAALSGVSKVLVVELSHQGQFHRYLRAEYDLPGEVHALHRAGPLPIRPHEIHARLLAMGT
;
A
#
# COMPACT_ATOMS: atom_id res chain seq x y z
N MET A 1 -1.00 23.44 -18.45
CA MET A 1 -2.31 22.78 -18.60
C MET A 1 -2.39 21.58 -17.64
N ALA A 2 -2.19 21.81 -16.33
CA ALA A 2 -1.67 20.80 -15.41
C ALA A 2 -2.67 20.25 -14.39
N ASP A 3 -3.96 20.46 -14.58
CA ASP A 3 -4.99 20.01 -13.63
C ASP A 3 -6.04 19.26 -14.43
N GLY A 4 -5.86 17.94 -14.55
CA GLY A 4 -6.68 17.01 -15.35
C GLY A 4 -8.12 16.88 -14.87
N GLY A 5 -8.70 17.95 -14.33
CA GLY A 5 -10.04 18.00 -13.78
C GLY A 5 -10.20 17.22 -12.47
N SER A 6 -9.12 16.93 -11.74
CA SER A 6 -9.24 16.26 -10.42
C SER A 6 -9.73 17.21 -9.35
N VAL A 7 -10.41 16.71 -8.30
CA VAL A 7 -10.84 17.49 -7.15
C VAL A 7 -10.54 16.74 -5.86
N SER A 8 -9.93 17.42 -4.90
CA SER A 8 -9.63 16.89 -3.56
C SER A 8 -10.57 17.48 -2.52
N ILE A 9 -11.15 16.57 -1.75
CA ILE A 9 -12.23 16.83 -0.82
C ILE A 9 -11.84 16.22 0.52
N ALA A 10 -12.00 16.98 1.60
CA ALA A 10 -11.91 16.46 2.95
C ALA A 10 -13.26 16.59 3.65
N LEU A 11 -13.75 15.48 4.18
CA LEU A 11 -14.89 15.46 5.11
C LEU A 11 -14.35 15.25 6.51
N CYS A 12 -14.72 16.11 7.47
CA CYS A 12 -14.25 16.04 8.85
C CYS A 12 -15.40 15.97 9.85
N GLY A 13 -15.13 15.34 10.99
CA GLY A 13 -16.07 15.28 12.11
C GLY A 13 -15.67 14.26 13.16
N SER A 14 -16.47 14.18 14.22
CA SER A 14 -16.29 13.25 15.32
C SER A 14 -16.55 11.80 14.90
N GLY A 15 -15.91 10.86 15.58
CA GLY A 15 -16.11 9.43 15.40
C GLY A 15 -17.56 9.05 15.66
N GLY A 16 -18.28 8.69 14.60
CA GLY A 16 -19.72 8.44 14.61
C GLY A 16 -20.56 9.47 13.86
N ALA A 17 -19.98 10.61 13.46
CA ALA A 17 -20.67 11.64 12.66
C ALA A 17 -20.98 11.19 11.22
N GLY A 18 -20.54 10.00 10.81
CA GLY A 18 -20.87 9.42 9.50
C GLY A 18 -20.01 9.94 8.34
N VAL A 19 -18.87 10.56 8.64
CA VAL A 19 -17.89 11.10 7.68
C VAL A 19 -17.35 10.02 6.75
N MET A 20 -16.88 8.89 7.30
CA MET A 20 -16.38 7.75 6.52
C MET A 20 -17.47 7.14 5.63
N THR A 21 -18.73 7.12 6.11
CA THR A 21 -19.87 6.61 5.34
C THR A 21 -20.15 7.52 4.14
N ALA A 22 -20.18 8.84 4.35
CA ALA A 22 -20.39 9.80 3.26
C ALA A 22 -19.27 9.71 2.20
N ALA A 23 -18.01 9.63 2.63
CA ALA A 23 -16.88 9.50 1.71
C ALA A 23 -16.95 8.20 0.87
N ASN A 24 -17.23 7.06 1.50
CA ASN A 24 -17.38 5.79 0.77
C ASN A 24 -18.53 5.84 -0.25
N MET A 25 -19.65 6.46 0.11
CA MET A 25 -20.78 6.64 -0.81
C MET A 25 -20.44 7.54 -1.99
N LEU A 26 -19.72 8.63 -1.73
CA LEU A 26 -19.23 9.53 -2.78
C LEU A 26 -18.34 8.78 -3.78
N ILE A 27 -17.42 7.96 -3.27
CA ILE A 27 -16.52 7.14 -4.11
C ILE A 27 -17.30 6.10 -4.91
N ASP A 28 -18.25 5.39 -4.29
CA ASP A 28 -19.04 4.36 -4.98
C ASP A 28 -19.89 4.95 -6.11
N ALA A 29 -20.47 6.15 -5.89
CA ALA A 29 -21.22 6.87 -6.91
C ALA A 29 -20.29 7.39 -8.02
N ALA A 30 -19.15 8.01 -7.65
CA ALA A 30 -18.16 8.49 -8.62
C ALA A 30 -17.59 7.32 -9.46
N ALA A 31 -17.31 6.17 -8.85
CA ALA A 31 -16.88 4.96 -9.54
C ALA A 31 -17.92 4.49 -10.56
N SER A 32 -19.20 4.48 -10.16
CA SER A 32 -20.31 4.11 -11.05
C SER A 32 -20.43 5.07 -12.25
N ALA A 33 -20.05 6.34 -12.06
CA ALA A 33 -20.01 7.36 -13.11
C ALA A 33 -18.72 7.35 -13.94
N GLY A 34 -17.79 6.41 -13.70
CA GLY A 34 -16.56 6.37 -14.48
C GLY A 34 -15.46 7.30 -14.01
N CYS A 35 -15.44 7.66 -12.72
CA CYS A 35 -14.38 8.43 -12.08
C CYS A 35 -13.32 7.52 -11.44
N TYR A 36 -12.04 7.92 -11.48
CA TYR A 36 -11.00 7.35 -10.63
C TYR A 36 -11.05 8.04 -9.27
N ALA A 37 -10.68 7.31 -8.23
CA ALA A 37 -10.71 7.85 -6.89
C ALA A 37 -9.55 7.32 -6.07
N LEU A 38 -9.04 8.17 -5.18
CA LEU A 38 -8.17 7.78 -4.07
C LEU A 38 -8.81 8.28 -2.78
N PHE A 39 -8.90 7.39 -1.80
CA PHE A 39 -9.49 7.68 -0.50
C PHE A 39 -8.55 7.26 0.61
N GLY A 40 -8.01 8.28 1.28
CA GLY A 40 -7.26 8.14 2.52
C GLY A 40 -8.14 8.49 3.73
N ARG A 41 -7.75 7.99 4.89
CA ARG A 41 -8.45 8.27 6.15
C ARG A 41 -7.46 8.56 7.26
N SER A 42 -7.86 9.46 8.13
CA SER A 42 -7.16 9.79 9.37
C SER A 42 -8.13 9.72 10.53
N SER A 43 -7.72 9.01 11.58
CA SER A 43 -8.49 8.88 12.81
C SER A 43 -7.57 8.98 14.01
N GLY A 44 -8.11 9.54 15.10
CA GLY A 44 -7.47 9.46 16.40
C GLY A 44 -7.27 7.99 16.85
N PRO A 45 -6.44 7.75 17.87
CA PRO A 45 -6.20 6.40 18.39
C PRO A 45 -7.42 5.81 19.12
N GLN A 46 -8.44 6.61 19.43
CA GLN A 46 -9.64 6.16 20.14
C GLN A 46 -10.61 5.43 19.20
N ILE A 47 -11.12 4.28 19.66
CA ILE A 47 -12.13 3.50 18.91
C ILE A 47 -13.48 4.25 18.81
N ARG A 48 -13.84 5.07 19.79
CA ARG A 48 -15.08 5.87 19.80
C ARG A 48 -14.81 7.31 20.21
N GLY A 49 -15.51 8.25 19.58
CA GLY A 49 -15.52 9.67 19.94
C GLY A 49 -14.23 10.45 19.64
N GLY A 50 -13.29 9.86 18.90
CA GLY A 50 -12.09 10.56 18.41
C GLY A 50 -12.35 11.34 17.12
N GLU A 51 -11.43 12.21 16.73
CA GLU A 51 -11.43 12.91 15.45
C GLU A 51 -11.36 11.96 14.26
N ALA A 52 -12.04 12.30 13.16
CA ALA A 52 -11.98 11.58 11.90
C ALA A 52 -11.95 12.55 10.71
N ALA A 53 -11.09 12.25 9.75
CA ALA A 53 -11.01 12.93 8.46
C ALA A 53 -10.98 11.90 7.32
N ALA A 54 -11.86 12.10 6.34
CA ALA A 54 -11.89 11.34 5.10
C ALA A 54 -11.40 12.23 3.97
N MET A 55 -10.28 11.86 3.35
CA MET A 55 -9.64 12.61 2.27
C MET A 55 -9.85 11.87 0.96
N VAL A 56 -10.59 12.48 0.04
CA VAL A 56 -10.99 11.88 -1.24
C VAL A 56 -10.44 12.75 -2.37
N ARG A 57 -9.68 12.15 -3.28
CA ARG A 57 -9.33 12.76 -4.57
C ARG A 57 -10.11 12.03 -5.67
N LEU A 58 -10.91 12.77 -6.42
CA LEU A 58 -11.66 12.27 -7.57
C LEU A 58 -11.05 12.81 -8.86
N SER A 59 -11.04 12.03 -9.93
CA SER A 59 -10.45 12.44 -11.21
C SER A 59 -11.06 11.70 -12.41
N PRO A 60 -11.18 12.34 -13.58
CA PRO A 60 -11.47 11.63 -14.83
C PRO A 60 -10.32 10.74 -15.30
N GLU A 61 -9.09 10.99 -14.83
CA GLU A 61 -7.86 10.27 -15.17
C GLU A 61 -7.32 9.47 -13.97
N PRO A 62 -6.48 8.44 -14.16
CA PRO A 62 -5.90 7.67 -13.06
C PRO A 62 -5.19 8.55 -12.03
N VAL A 63 -5.44 8.30 -10.74
CA VAL A 63 -4.75 8.98 -9.63
C VAL A 63 -4.11 7.96 -8.68
N SER A 64 -2.88 8.24 -8.26
CA SER A 64 -2.10 7.36 -7.38
C SER A 64 -1.47 8.07 -6.18
N SER A 65 -1.77 9.35 -5.99
CA SER A 65 -1.22 10.20 -4.93
C SER A 65 -2.27 11.17 -4.41
N VAL A 66 -2.10 11.59 -3.16
CA VAL A 66 -2.79 12.76 -2.63
C VAL A 66 -2.37 14.00 -3.42
N ASP A 67 -3.28 14.97 -3.53
CA ASP A 67 -3.03 16.24 -4.22
C ASP A 67 -2.22 17.21 -3.36
N ASP A 68 -1.89 18.40 -3.84
CA ASP A 68 -1.13 19.38 -3.04
C ASP A 68 -1.99 20.17 -2.07
N VAL A 69 -3.26 20.34 -2.42
CA VAL A 69 -4.25 21.15 -1.70
C VAL A 69 -5.56 20.38 -1.58
N THR A 70 -6.33 20.69 -0.55
CA THR A 70 -7.71 20.26 -0.40
C THR A 70 -8.62 21.38 -0.90
N GLU A 71 -9.29 21.22 -2.03
CA GLU A 71 -10.12 22.28 -2.58
C GLU A 71 -11.45 22.46 -1.86
N ILE A 72 -11.98 21.39 -1.24
CA ILE A 72 -13.21 21.47 -0.43
C ILE A 72 -12.98 20.77 0.91
N LEU A 73 -12.98 21.52 1.99
CA LEU A 73 -13.04 20.99 3.36
C LEU A 73 -14.44 21.21 3.91
N LEU A 74 -15.18 20.13 4.14
CA LEU A 74 -16.48 20.17 4.80
C LEU A 74 -16.38 19.52 6.18
N ALA A 75 -16.66 20.30 7.23
CA ALA A 75 -16.70 19.83 8.60
C ALA A 75 -18.15 19.69 9.08
N ILE A 76 -18.58 18.47 9.37
CA ILE A 76 -19.86 18.21 10.06
C ILE A 76 -19.79 18.74 11.48
N ASP A 77 -18.64 18.50 12.11
CA ASP A 77 -18.22 19.10 13.37
C ASP A 77 -16.69 19.26 13.37
N TRP A 78 -16.16 20.06 14.28
CA TRP A 78 -14.73 20.39 14.31
C TRP A 78 -13.90 19.53 15.26
N LEU A 79 -14.49 18.54 15.95
CA LEU A 79 -13.89 17.88 17.11
C LEU A 79 -12.44 17.44 16.85
N ASN A 80 -11.49 18.14 17.49
CA ASN A 80 -10.04 17.91 17.38
C ASN A 80 -9.45 17.88 15.96
N VAL A 81 -10.14 18.44 14.95
CA VAL A 81 -9.69 18.40 13.54
C VAL A 81 -8.30 19.03 13.35
N GLN A 82 -7.91 19.97 14.23
CA GLN A 82 -6.64 20.67 14.17
C GLN A 82 -5.43 19.72 14.26
N ARG A 83 -5.63 18.51 14.79
CA ARG A 83 -4.62 17.43 14.78
C ARG A 83 -4.26 16.97 13.37
N PHE A 84 -5.18 17.14 12.41
CA PHE A 84 -5.01 16.77 11.00
C PHE A 84 -4.71 17.98 10.11
N ALA A 85 -4.50 19.19 10.66
CA ALA A 85 -4.29 20.40 9.86
C ALA A 85 -3.14 20.25 8.84
N ALA A 86 -2.05 19.60 9.22
CA ALA A 86 -0.93 19.36 8.30
C ALA A 86 -1.22 18.33 7.20
N GLU A 87 -2.23 17.47 7.38
CA GLU A 87 -2.69 16.50 6.38
C GLU A 87 -3.74 17.09 5.43
N LEU A 88 -4.33 18.22 5.82
CA LEU A 88 -5.39 18.94 5.13
C LEU A 88 -4.86 20.30 4.67
N PRO A 89 -3.89 20.36 3.73
CA PRO A 89 -3.38 21.62 3.23
C PRO A 89 -4.52 22.39 2.55
N LEU A 90 -4.66 23.65 2.92
CA LEU A 90 -5.65 24.58 2.40
C LEU A 90 -4.93 25.84 1.95
N ASP A 91 -5.46 26.50 0.92
CA ASP A 91 -4.98 27.80 0.46
C ASP A 91 -6.15 28.71 0.03
N THR A 92 -5.84 29.82 -0.63
CA THR A 92 -6.84 30.79 -1.11
C THR A 92 -7.78 30.25 -2.18
N SER A 93 -7.46 29.12 -2.82
CA SER A 93 -8.33 28.42 -3.77
C SER A 93 -9.33 27.47 -3.09
N SER A 94 -9.08 27.12 -1.82
CA SER A 94 -9.92 26.21 -1.05
C SER A 94 -11.23 26.83 -0.57
N LEU A 95 -12.24 25.98 -0.38
CA LEU A 95 -13.53 26.28 0.25
C LEU A 95 -13.68 25.48 1.54
N ILE A 96 -13.87 26.18 2.66
CA ILE A 96 -14.24 25.60 3.96
C ILE A 96 -15.75 25.71 4.12
N ILE A 97 -16.42 24.58 4.38
CA ILE A 97 -17.86 24.50 4.64
C ILE A 97 -18.06 24.04 6.09
N THR A 98 -18.81 24.84 6.86
CA THR A 98 -19.09 24.56 8.28
C THR A 98 -20.57 24.70 8.58
N ASP A 99 -21.05 23.96 9.58
CA ASP A 99 -22.35 24.23 10.18
C ASP A 99 -22.27 25.51 11.04
N PRO A 100 -23.20 26.48 10.90
CA PRO A 100 -23.28 27.65 11.79
C PRO A 100 -23.34 27.28 13.28
N ALA A 101 -23.92 26.13 13.62
CA ALA A 101 -24.05 25.67 15.00
C ALA A 101 -22.72 25.16 15.60
N GLU A 102 -21.67 24.98 14.80
CA GLU A 102 -20.34 24.55 15.27
C GLU A 102 -19.45 25.71 15.75
N GLY A 103 -19.91 26.95 15.61
CA GLY A 103 -19.16 28.13 16.01
C GLY A 103 -18.05 28.49 15.03
N GLU A 104 -16.96 29.05 15.55
CA GLU A 104 -15.85 29.53 14.72
C GLU A 104 -15.03 28.38 14.13
N VAL A 105 -14.61 28.56 12.87
CA VAL A 105 -13.67 27.65 12.22
C VAL A 105 -12.35 27.66 13.01
N PRO A 106 -11.78 26.49 13.35
CA PRO A 106 -10.52 26.41 14.09
C PRO A 106 -9.42 27.26 13.44
N ALA A 107 -8.66 27.99 14.24
CA ALA A 107 -7.62 28.91 13.76
C ALA A 107 -6.61 28.25 12.80
N ALA A 108 -6.29 26.97 13.04
CA ALA A 108 -5.41 26.18 12.19
C ALA A 108 -5.92 26.02 10.74
N MET A 109 -7.25 26.06 10.54
CA MET A 109 -7.87 25.99 9.21
C MET A 109 -8.17 27.40 8.67
N ALA A 110 -8.66 28.31 9.53
CA ALA A 110 -9.03 29.67 9.16
C ALA A 110 -7.84 30.51 8.65
N GLY A 111 -6.62 30.22 9.13
CA GLY A 111 -5.40 30.91 8.73
C GLY A 111 -4.94 30.63 7.29
N SER A 112 -5.57 29.70 6.56
CA SER A 112 -5.21 29.33 5.19
C SER A 112 -5.56 30.38 4.13
N GLY A 113 -6.44 31.34 4.45
CA GLY A 113 -7.01 32.26 3.47
C GLY A 113 -8.13 31.64 2.62
N ALA A 114 -8.50 30.37 2.89
CA ALA A 114 -9.61 29.71 2.24
C ALA A 114 -10.94 30.45 2.48
N ARG A 115 -11.82 30.42 1.49
CA ARG A 115 -13.15 31.01 1.62
C ARG A 115 -13.99 30.16 2.57
N ILE A 116 -14.62 30.80 3.56
CA ILE A 116 -15.51 30.11 4.50
C ILE A 116 -16.96 30.31 4.05
N ALA A 117 -17.71 29.21 3.94
CA ALA A 117 -19.14 29.20 3.67
C ALA A 117 -19.89 28.41 4.75
N GLN A 118 -21.13 28.82 4.99
CA GLN A 118 -21.99 28.22 6.01
C GLN A 118 -23.07 27.35 5.37
N LEU A 119 -23.22 26.13 5.86
CA LEU A 119 -24.27 25.19 5.47
C LEU A 119 -24.97 24.68 6.74
N PRO A 120 -26.24 25.01 7.00
CA PRO A 120 -26.97 24.59 8.20
C PRO A 120 -27.36 23.11 8.16
N MET A 121 -26.37 22.22 8.11
CA MET A 121 -26.53 20.77 7.93
C MET A 121 -27.40 20.15 9.02
N LYS A 122 -27.22 20.54 10.28
CA LYS A 122 -27.99 20.03 11.41
C LYS A 122 -29.45 20.44 11.34
N ASP A 123 -29.74 21.69 10.96
CA ASP A 123 -31.12 22.16 10.88
C ASP A 123 -31.85 21.61 9.65
N LEU A 124 -31.17 21.52 8.50
CA LEU A 124 -31.67 20.81 7.32
C LEU A 124 -31.95 19.34 7.63
N ALA A 125 -31.05 18.67 8.35
CA ALA A 125 -31.24 17.28 8.74
C ALA A 125 -32.41 17.09 9.74
N LYS A 126 -32.61 18.01 10.70
CA LYS A 126 -33.74 17.96 11.65
C LYS A 126 -35.09 18.14 10.97
N ALA A 127 -35.16 18.94 9.91
CA ALA A 127 -36.39 19.16 9.13
C ALA A 127 -36.85 17.90 8.39
N ILE A 128 -35.98 16.89 8.26
CA ILE A 128 -36.25 15.64 7.56
C ILE A 128 -36.38 14.51 8.59
N PRO A 129 -37.55 13.85 8.71
CA PRO A 129 -37.68 12.69 9.60
C PRO A 129 -36.63 11.61 9.29
N GLY A 130 -35.77 11.30 10.27
CA GLY A 130 -34.68 10.35 10.08
C GLY A 130 -33.45 10.90 9.33
N GLY A 131 -33.44 12.18 8.98
CA GLY A 131 -32.34 12.86 8.32
C GLY A 131 -31.04 12.82 9.14
N ARG A 132 -29.91 12.94 8.45
CA ARG A 132 -28.57 12.94 9.05
C ARG A 132 -27.68 13.99 8.40
N PRO A 133 -26.90 14.78 9.18
CA PRO A 133 -26.04 15.83 8.64
C PRO A 133 -25.04 15.34 7.58
N ASN A 134 -24.51 14.13 7.72
CA ASN A 134 -23.58 13.56 6.75
C ASN A 134 -24.21 13.34 5.36
N MET A 135 -25.52 13.12 5.28
CA MET A 135 -26.22 13.00 3.98
C MET A 135 -26.46 14.37 3.34
N ILE A 136 -26.70 15.42 4.15
CA ILE A 136 -26.71 16.81 3.67
C ILE A 136 -25.33 17.16 3.09
N ALA A 137 -24.27 16.86 3.84
CA ALA A 137 -22.88 17.08 3.42
C ALA A 137 -22.56 16.37 2.10
N LEU A 138 -22.95 15.10 1.97
CA LEU A 138 -22.76 14.30 0.76
C LEU A 138 -23.42 14.94 -0.46
N GLY A 139 -24.68 15.36 -0.33
CA GLY A 139 -25.42 16.02 -1.40
C GLY A 139 -24.80 17.36 -1.79
N ALA A 140 -24.39 18.15 -0.81
CA ALA A 140 -23.77 19.45 -1.05
C ALA A 140 -22.45 19.32 -1.81
N VAL A 141 -21.58 18.40 -1.39
CA VAL A 141 -20.31 18.13 -2.06
C VAL A 141 -20.53 17.60 -3.48
N ALA A 142 -21.45 16.64 -3.67
CA ALA A 142 -21.75 16.11 -5.01
C ALA A 142 -22.17 17.22 -5.98
N ALA A 143 -23.08 18.11 -5.55
CA ALA A 143 -23.53 19.24 -6.34
C ALA A 143 -22.39 20.25 -6.64
N LEU A 144 -21.57 20.57 -5.64
CA LEU A 144 -20.45 21.51 -5.79
C LEU A 144 -19.42 21.03 -6.82
N ILE A 145 -19.08 19.75 -6.80
CA ILE A 145 -18.11 19.18 -7.75
C ILE A 145 -18.73 18.87 -9.11
N GLY A 146 -20.05 18.96 -9.24
CA GLY A 146 -20.77 18.64 -10.47
C GLY A 146 -20.98 17.15 -10.72
N LEU A 147 -20.92 16.31 -9.68
CA LEU A 147 -21.30 14.90 -9.76
C LEU A 147 -22.83 14.79 -9.72
N ASP A 148 -23.40 13.94 -10.57
CA ASP A 148 -24.85 13.75 -10.62
C ASP A 148 -25.39 13.21 -9.28
N VAL A 149 -26.33 13.95 -8.69
CA VAL A 149 -26.97 13.62 -7.43
C VAL A 149 -27.76 12.31 -7.54
N GLU A 150 -28.29 12.00 -8.73
CA GLU A 150 -29.02 10.75 -8.93
C GLU A 150 -28.09 9.53 -8.86
N ALA A 151 -26.81 9.64 -9.24
CA ALA A 151 -25.82 8.58 -9.05
C ALA A 151 -25.59 8.25 -7.55
N ILE A 152 -25.70 9.26 -6.68
CA ILE A 152 -25.66 9.08 -5.22
C ILE A 152 -26.92 8.35 -4.73
N VAL A 153 -28.10 8.73 -5.24
CA VAL A 153 -29.38 8.10 -4.91
C VAL A 153 -29.43 6.63 -5.33
N GLU A 154 -28.91 6.30 -6.51
CA GLU A 154 -28.80 4.91 -6.97
C GLU A 154 -27.89 4.07 -6.06
N THR A 155 -26.77 4.63 -5.64
CA THR A 155 -25.81 3.99 -4.74
C THR A 155 -26.42 3.74 -3.35
N LEU A 156 -27.14 4.72 -2.81
CA LEU A 156 -27.98 4.56 -1.61
C LEU A 156 -29.01 3.43 -1.78
N GLY A 157 -29.58 3.30 -2.98
CA GLY A 157 -30.56 2.27 -3.31
C GLY A 157 -29.99 0.86 -3.21
N LYS A 158 -28.73 0.65 -3.63
CA LYS A 158 -28.06 -0.65 -3.57
C LYS A 158 -27.81 -1.10 -2.11
N SER A 159 -27.52 -0.17 -1.21
CA SER A 159 -27.15 -0.46 0.18
C SER A 159 -28.35 -0.54 1.14
N LEU A 160 -29.31 0.39 1.04
CA LEU A 160 -30.37 0.57 2.06
C LEU A 160 -31.76 0.12 1.61
N LYS A 161 -32.10 0.20 0.32
CA LYS A 161 -33.50 0.08 -0.17
C LYS A 161 -34.20 -1.22 0.24
N LYS A 162 -33.49 -2.35 0.22
CA LYS A 162 -34.07 -3.67 0.56
C LYS A 162 -34.11 -3.95 2.07
N LYS A 163 -33.29 -3.27 2.87
CA LYS A 163 -33.09 -3.57 4.30
C LYS A 163 -33.74 -2.52 5.22
N HIS A 164 -33.82 -1.26 4.79
CA HIS A 164 -34.28 -0.12 5.60
C HIS A 164 -34.94 0.96 4.72
N ALA A 165 -36.20 0.77 4.31
CA ALA A 165 -36.90 1.67 3.39
C ALA A 165 -37.03 3.11 3.90
N ASP A 166 -37.38 3.30 5.17
CA ASP A 166 -37.53 4.64 5.77
C ASP A 166 -36.18 5.38 5.85
N ALA A 167 -35.11 4.67 6.22
CA ALA A 167 -33.76 5.24 6.25
C ALA A 167 -33.26 5.62 4.85
N PHE A 168 -33.63 4.83 3.82
CA PHE A 168 -33.34 5.17 2.43
C PHE A 168 -34.07 6.46 2.01
N ALA A 169 -35.37 6.57 2.25
CA ALA A 169 -36.15 7.75 1.91
C ALA A 169 -35.62 9.01 2.60
N ALA A 170 -35.31 8.93 3.90
CA ALA A 170 -34.72 10.02 4.67
C ALA A 170 -33.34 10.44 4.13
N SER A 171 -32.50 9.47 3.76
CA SER A 171 -31.17 9.74 3.20
C SER A 171 -31.26 10.42 1.83
N VAL A 172 -32.19 9.98 0.96
CA VAL A 172 -32.42 10.62 -0.35
C VAL A 172 -32.91 12.06 -0.19
N ALA A 173 -33.87 12.29 0.72
CA ALA A 173 -34.35 13.64 1.00
C ALA A 173 -33.21 14.55 1.52
N ALA A 174 -32.35 14.02 2.40
CA ALA A 174 -31.20 14.77 2.92
C ALA A 174 -30.16 15.07 1.84
N VAL A 175 -29.81 14.10 0.99
CA VAL A 175 -28.90 14.32 -0.14
C VAL A 175 -29.44 15.41 -1.08
N ARG A 176 -30.73 15.37 -1.42
CA ARG A 176 -31.34 16.39 -2.29
C ARG A 176 -31.37 17.77 -1.65
N ALA A 177 -31.70 17.86 -0.36
CA ALA A 177 -31.66 19.14 0.38
C ALA A 177 -30.24 19.72 0.44
N GLY A 178 -29.22 18.88 0.64
CA GLY A 178 -27.82 19.31 0.59
C GLY A 178 -27.41 19.81 -0.80
N ALA A 179 -27.81 19.10 -1.85
CA ALA A 179 -27.52 19.49 -3.23
C ALA A 179 -28.17 20.83 -3.61
N GLU A 180 -29.41 21.07 -3.18
CA GLU A 180 -30.10 22.35 -3.39
C GLU A 180 -29.40 23.49 -2.64
N ALA A 181 -29.05 23.26 -1.37
CA ALA A 181 -28.38 24.25 -0.54
C ALA A 181 -26.96 24.60 -1.04
N ALA A 182 -26.32 23.73 -1.82
CA ALA A 182 -25.00 23.97 -2.40
C ALA A 182 -24.94 25.23 -3.29
N ALA A 183 -26.05 25.62 -3.92
CA ALA A 183 -26.13 26.82 -4.75
C ALA A 183 -25.77 28.10 -3.98
N GLY A 184 -26.02 28.13 -2.66
CA GLY A 184 -25.68 29.26 -1.79
C GLY A 184 -24.22 29.29 -1.32
N LEU A 185 -23.44 28.26 -1.58
CA LEU A 185 -22.06 28.12 -1.08
C LEU A 185 -21.02 28.79 -1.98
N GLY A 186 -21.42 29.33 -3.14
CA GLY A 186 -20.51 29.98 -4.09
C GLY A 186 -19.67 29.01 -4.91
N PRO A 187 -18.70 29.51 -5.71
CA PRO A 187 -17.92 28.68 -6.62
C PRO A 187 -16.96 27.74 -5.87
N ALA A 188 -16.81 26.52 -6.40
CA ALA A 188 -15.83 25.52 -5.97
C ALA A 188 -15.21 24.85 -7.19
N LYS A 189 -14.05 24.19 -6.99
CA LYS A 189 -13.44 23.37 -8.05
C LYS A 189 -14.38 22.23 -8.44
N ARG A 190 -14.57 22.04 -9.74
CA ARG A 190 -15.45 21.00 -10.30
C ARG A 190 -14.62 19.85 -10.84
N LEU A 191 -15.20 18.65 -10.76
CA LEU A 191 -14.66 17.47 -11.42
C LEU A 191 -14.72 17.67 -12.94
N GLY A 192 -13.66 17.24 -13.63
CA GLY A 192 -13.59 17.22 -15.08
C GLY A 192 -14.65 16.32 -15.71
N ALA A 193 -14.83 16.45 -17.02
CA ALA A 193 -15.82 15.65 -17.75
C ALA A 193 -15.51 14.15 -17.63
N LEU A 194 -16.51 13.38 -17.20
CA LEU A 194 -16.42 11.93 -17.08
C LEU A 194 -16.78 11.23 -18.41
N PRO A 195 -16.22 10.03 -18.67
CA PRO A 195 -16.55 9.27 -19.86
C PRO A 195 -18.04 8.85 -19.86
N ALA A 196 -18.71 8.97 -21.01
CA ALA A 196 -20.13 8.66 -21.14
C ALA A 196 -20.46 7.16 -20.91
N ASN A 197 -19.53 6.25 -21.27
CA ASN A 197 -19.67 4.81 -21.11
C ASN A 197 -18.40 4.24 -20.46
N PRO A 198 -18.27 4.31 -19.13
CA PRO A 198 -17.07 3.83 -18.46
C PRO A 198 -16.98 2.30 -18.48
N ALA A 199 -15.75 1.79 -18.68
CA ALA A 199 -15.46 0.39 -18.41
C ALA A 199 -15.60 0.10 -16.90
N PRO A 200 -15.96 -1.14 -16.51
CA PRO A 200 -15.99 -1.52 -15.10
C PRO A 200 -14.64 -1.29 -14.43
N ARG A 201 -14.66 -0.69 -13.23
CA ARG A 201 -13.48 -0.45 -12.40
C ARG A 201 -13.56 -1.22 -11.10
N TRP A 202 -12.40 -1.49 -10.52
CA TRP A 202 -12.29 -2.09 -9.20
C TRP A 202 -12.27 -1.00 -8.15
N ALA A 203 -13.02 -1.21 -7.06
CA ALA A 203 -12.90 -0.41 -5.84
C ALA A 203 -12.29 -1.30 -4.76
N VAL A 204 -11.02 -1.07 -4.41
CA VAL A 204 -10.22 -1.99 -3.60
C VAL A 204 -9.27 -1.22 -2.69
N THR A 205 -8.92 -1.77 -1.53
CA THR A 205 -7.81 -1.26 -0.70
C THR A 205 -6.51 -1.99 -1.00
N GLY A 206 -5.35 -1.42 -0.67
CA GLY A 206 -4.07 -2.12 -0.86
C GLY A 206 -3.99 -3.42 -0.06
N ASN A 207 -4.54 -3.43 1.16
CA ASN A 207 -4.62 -4.63 2.00
C ASN A 207 -5.50 -5.73 1.37
N GLN A 208 -6.64 -5.37 0.78
CA GLN A 208 -7.49 -6.32 0.05
C GLN A 208 -6.79 -6.82 -1.22
N ALA A 209 -6.10 -5.94 -1.95
CA ALA A 209 -5.32 -6.28 -3.12
C ALA A 209 -4.18 -7.26 -2.78
N ALA A 210 -3.44 -7.02 -1.68
CA ALA A 210 -2.41 -7.93 -1.16
C ALA A 210 -3.00 -9.30 -0.78
N GLY A 211 -4.14 -9.32 -0.08
CA GLY A 211 -4.85 -10.57 0.23
C GLY A 211 -5.24 -11.34 -1.04
N LEU A 212 -5.75 -10.65 -2.07
CA LEU A 212 -6.06 -11.27 -3.36
C LEU A 212 -4.80 -11.78 -4.07
N GLY A 213 -3.72 -11.00 -4.04
CA GLY A 213 -2.41 -11.39 -4.57
C GLY A 213 -1.88 -12.66 -3.89
N ALA A 214 -2.02 -12.76 -2.57
CA ALA A 214 -1.62 -13.95 -1.81
C ALA A 214 -2.36 -15.21 -2.27
N VAL A 215 -3.70 -15.18 -2.37
CA VAL A 215 -4.47 -16.35 -2.78
C VAL A 215 -4.26 -16.73 -4.25
N ARG A 216 -4.08 -15.73 -5.14
CA ARG A 216 -3.71 -15.92 -6.55
C ARG A 216 -2.31 -16.53 -6.68
N GLY A 217 -1.39 -16.11 -5.82
CA GLY A 217 -0.03 -16.65 -5.75
C GLY A 217 0.01 -18.10 -5.24
N GLY A 218 -1.05 -18.59 -4.61
CA GLY A 218 -1.17 -19.98 -4.18
C GLY A 218 -1.11 -20.19 -2.66
N ILE A 219 -1.17 -19.14 -1.85
CA ILE A 219 -1.23 -19.27 -0.39
C ILE A 219 -2.41 -20.15 0.03
N ARG A 220 -2.14 -21.13 0.90
CA ARG A 220 -3.13 -22.03 1.50
C ARG A 220 -3.03 -22.13 3.02
N PHE A 221 -2.05 -21.50 3.64
CA PHE A 221 -1.96 -21.40 5.09
C PHE A 221 -1.61 -19.97 5.52
N VAL A 222 -2.33 -19.43 6.49
CA VAL A 222 -2.04 -18.12 7.06
C VAL A 222 -2.11 -18.22 8.57
N ALA A 223 -1.04 -17.83 9.25
CA ALA A 223 -1.04 -17.62 10.69
C ALA A 223 -0.56 -16.19 10.99
N ALA A 224 -1.30 -15.45 11.80
CA ALA A 224 -0.98 -14.05 12.07
C ALA A 224 -1.52 -13.57 13.43
N TYR A 225 -0.87 -12.54 13.96
CA TYR A 225 -1.32 -11.76 15.10
C TYR A 225 -1.88 -10.41 14.62
N PRO A 226 -3.08 -9.99 15.05
CA PRO A 226 -3.67 -8.73 14.58
C PRO A 226 -2.84 -7.50 15.00
N ILE A 227 -2.39 -6.73 14.01
CA ILE A 227 -1.65 -5.48 14.23
C ILE A 227 -2.02 -4.44 13.17
N THR A 228 -2.34 -3.21 13.59
CA THR A 228 -2.58 -2.09 12.67
C THR A 228 -1.27 -1.74 11.95
N PRO A 229 -1.25 -1.48 10.63
CA PRO A 229 -2.39 -1.44 9.69
C PRO A 229 -2.63 -2.74 8.90
N ALA A 230 -1.98 -3.86 9.25
CA ALA A 230 -2.03 -5.12 8.50
C ALA A 230 -3.29 -5.98 8.75
N THR A 231 -4.05 -5.74 9.84
CA THR A 231 -5.22 -6.55 10.22
C THR A 231 -6.25 -6.71 9.10
N GLU A 232 -6.44 -5.72 8.23
CA GLU A 232 -7.43 -5.79 7.14
C GLU A 232 -7.07 -6.85 6.07
N ILE A 233 -5.78 -7.18 5.91
CA ILE A 233 -5.36 -8.32 5.08
C ILE A 233 -5.92 -9.61 5.67
N LEU A 234 -5.80 -9.76 6.99
CA LEU A 234 -6.28 -10.93 7.73
C LEU A 234 -7.80 -11.04 7.67
N GLU A 235 -8.52 -9.95 7.91
CA GLU A 235 -9.98 -9.89 7.80
C GLU A 235 -10.45 -10.34 6.41
N TRP A 236 -9.81 -9.85 5.35
CA TRP A 236 -10.14 -10.28 3.99
C TRP A 236 -9.86 -11.77 3.76
N LEU A 237 -8.69 -12.26 4.21
CA LEU A 237 -8.27 -13.65 4.05
C LEU A 237 -9.12 -14.64 4.85
N THR A 238 -9.61 -14.28 6.03
CA THR A 238 -10.47 -15.16 6.85
C THR A 238 -11.73 -15.59 6.10
N GLY A 239 -12.27 -14.75 5.21
CA GLY A 239 -13.42 -15.06 4.37
C GLY A 239 -13.08 -15.70 3.01
N ALA A 240 -11.89 -15.42 2.48
CA ALA A 240 -11.46 -15.90 1.16
C ALA A 240 -10.77 -17.28 1.21
N LEU A 241 -9.85 -17.47 2.16
CA LEU A 241 -8.95 -18.62 2.22
C LEU A 241 -9.68 -19.97 2.41
N PRO A 242 -10.69 -20.11 3.29
CA PRO A 242 -11.42 -21.38 3.45
C PRO A 242 -12.17 -21.82 2.18
N LYS A 243 -12.62 -20.86 1.36
CA LYS A 243 -13.30 -21.16 0.07
C LYS A 243 -12.36 -21.81 -0.94
N LEU A 244 -11.05 -21.69 -0.72
CA LEU A 244 -9.99 -22.26 -1.55
C LEU A 244 -9.33 -23.48 -0.89
N GLY A 245 -9.93 -24.02 0.18
CA GLY A 245 -9.40 -25.15 0.94
C GLY A 245 -8.19 -24.81 1.81
N GLY A 246 -7.90 -23.52 2.03
CA GLY A 246 -6.82 -23.08 2.91
C GLY A 246 -7.26 -22.90 4.36
N VAL A 247 -6.29 -22.70 5.24
CA VAL A 247 -6.48 -22.57 6.70
C VAL A 247 -5.96 -21.22 7.19
N PHE A 248 -6.75 -20.56 8.02
CA PHE A 248 -6.38 -19.33 8.72
C PHE A 248 -6.30 -19.62 10.23
N VAL A 249 -5.23 -19.16 10.87
CA VAL A 249 -5.01 -19.24 12.32
C VAL A 249 -4.69 -17.85 12.85
N GLN A 250 -5.46 -17.40 13.85
CA GLN A 250 -5.02 -16.26 14.66
C GLN A 250 -4.12 -16.80 15.77
N ALA A 251 -2.82 -16.49 15.70
CA ALA A 251 -1.87 -16.93 16.71
C ALA A 251 -1.87 -16.01 17.93
N GLU A 252 -1.17 -16.42 18.98
CA GLU A 252 -1.01 -15.71 20.24
C GLU A 252 -0.08 -14.49 20.16
N ASP A 253 0.91 -14.53 19.25
CA ASP A 253 1.87 -13.47 18.96
C ASP A 253 2.51 -13.65 17.57
N GLU A 254 3.39 -12.72 17.18
CA GLU A 254 4.12 -12.78 15.91
C GLU A 254 5.16 -13.90 15.84
N LEU A 255 5.72 -14.37 16.96
CA LEU A 255 6.67 -15.49 17.01
C LEU A 255 5.98 -16.80 16.65
N ALA A 256 4.84 -17.06 17.28
CA ALA A 256 3.99 -18.21 16.99
C ALA A 256 3.46 -18.16 15.54
N SER A 257 3.05 -16.97 15.09
CA SER A 257 2.56 -16.76 13.72
C SER A 257 3.58 -17.19 12.66
N ILE A 258 4.82 -16.69 12.74
CA ILE A 258 5.86 -17.03 11.76
C ILE A 258 6.30 -18.49 11.89
N ALA A 259 6.41 -19.02 13.12
CA ALA A 259 6.77 -20.42 13.34
C ALA A 259 5.73 -21.38 12.74
N MET A 260 4.43 -21.09 12.89
CA MET A 260 3.35 -21.85 12.25
C MET A 260 3.44 -21.77 10.72
N CYS A 261 3.74 -20.59 10.16
CA CYS A 261 3.90 -20.44 8.71
C CYS A 261 5.08 -21.25 8.17
N VAL A 262 6.23 -21.22 8.84
CA VAL A 262 7.41 -22.03 8.47
C VAL A 262 7.08 -23.52 8.54
N GLY A 263 6.40 -23.97 9.61
CA GLY A 263 5.95 -25.36 9.76
C GLY A 263 4.97 -25.80 8.66
N ALA A 264 4.00 -24.96 8.31
CA ALA A 264 3.06 -25.24 7.23
C ALA A 264 3.77 -25.35 5.86
N SER A 265 4.76 -24.48 5.62
CA SER A 265 5.56 -24.53 4.41
C SER A 265 6.46 -25.76 4.33
N PHE A 266 7.11 -26.15 5.44
CA PHE A 266 7.79 -27.45 5.52
C PHE A 266 6.84 -28.61 5.19
N GLY A 267 5.59 -28.54 5.65
CA GLY A 267 4.52 -29.48 5.32
C GLY A 267 4.01 -29.46 3.86
N GLY A 268 4.52 -28.58 3.00
CA GLY A 268 4.17 -28.51 1.59
C GLY A 268 3.19 -27.40 1.20
N ALA A 269 2.67 -26.62 2.15
CA ALA A 269 1.67 -25.58 1.89
C ALA A 269 2.30 -24.19 1.80
N PRO A 270 2.15 -23.44 0.68
CA PRO A 270 2.58 -22.06 0.62
C PRO A 270 1.89 -21.24 1.72
N SER A 271 2.70 -20.56 2.53
CA SER A 271 2.26 -19.90 3.75
C SER A 271 2.61 -18.41 3.79
N LEU A 272 1.76 -17.64 4.47
CA LEU A 272 1.91 -16.20 4.60
C LEU A 272 1.53 -15.72 6.00
N THR A 273 2.24 -14.72 6.50
CA THR A 273 1.79 -13.89 7.62
C THR A 273 1.77 -12.42 7.21
N ALA A 274 0.99 -11.60 7.92
CA ALA A 274 0.96 -10.16 7.72
C ALA A 274 1.16 -9.46 9.07
N THR A 275 2.01 -8.44 9.08
CA THR A 275 2.46 -7.75 10.29
C THR A 275 2.82 -6.29 10.00
N SER A 276 3.43 -5.61 10.96
CA SER A 276 4.04 -4.28 10.81
C SER A 276 5.41 -4.27 11.53
N GLY A 277 6.18 -3.18 11.43
CA GLY A 277 7.54 -3.05 12.00
C GLY A 277 7.81 -3.73 13.35
N PRO A 278 6.99 -3.54 14.42
CA PRO A 278 7.20 -4.22 15.70
C PRO A 278 7.11 -5.74 15.62
N GLY A 279 6.17 -6.25 14.84
CA GLY A 279 6.00 -7.68 14.64
C GLY A 279 7.05 -8.27 13.71
N LEU A 280 7.46 -7.54 12.66
CA LEU A 280 8.60 -7.93 11.82
C LEU A 280 9.86 -8.11 12.67
N ALA A 281 10.12 -7.21 13.62
CA ALA A 281 11.25 -7.32 14.53
C ALA A 281 11.24 -8.60 15.39
N LEU A 282 10.06 -9.09 15.78
CA LEU A 282 9.93 -10.37 16.48
C LEU A 282 10.17 -11.56 15.54
N MET A 283 9.76 -11.45 14.27
CA MET A 283 9.86 -12.56 13.30
C MET A 283 11.28 -12.81 12.77
N ILE A 284 12.23 -11.90 12.99
CA ILE A 284 13.59 -11.95 12.42
C ILE A 284 14.32 -13.26 12.68
N GLU A 285 14.22 -13.82 13.91
CA GLU A 285 14.89 -15.08 14.24
C GLU A 285 14.38 -16.24 13.39
N ALA A 286 13.06 -16.38 13.27
CA ALA A 286 12.43 -17.42 12.48
C ALA A 286 12.67 -17.24 10.97
N LEU A 287 12.79 -16.01 10.49
CA LEU A 287 13.18 -15.73 9.10
C LEU A 287 14.64 -16.13 8.82
N GLY A 288 15.54 -15.96 9.79
CA GLY A 288 16.89 -16.52 9.75
C GLY A 288 16.88 -18.04 9.63
N MET A 289 16.09 -18.73 10.46
CA MET A 289 15.90 -20.18 10.37
C MET A 289 15.30 -20.61 9.02
N ALA A 290 14.30 -19.89 8.51
CA ALA A 290 13.69 -20.18 7.21
C ALA A 290 14.68 -19.98 6.05
N THR A 291 15.61 -19.04 6.17
CA THR A 291 16.71 -18.85 5.22
C THR A 291 17.70 -20.02 5.26
N ALA A 292 18.15 -20.41 6.46
CA ALA A 292 19.07 -21.53 6.64
C ALA A 292 18.48 -22.85 6.10
N SER A 293 17.22 -23.14 6.45
CA SER A 293 16.50 -24.34 6.03
C SER A 293 15.92 -24.29 4.61
N GLU A 294 16.10 -23.17 3.90
CA GLU A 294 15.51 -22.90 2.58
C GLU A 294 14.00 -23.19 2.54
N THR A 295 13.28 -22.78 3.60
CA THR A 295 11.83 -22.96 3.72
C THR A 295 11.12 -21.69 3.23
N PRO A 296 10.33 -21.76 2.15
CA PRO A 296 9.69 -20.57 1.61
C PRO A 296 8.59 -20.05 2.53
N VAL A 297 8.54 -18.74 2.74
CA VAL A 297 7.49 -18.08 3.53
C VAL A 297 7.37 -16.63 3.09
N VAL A 298 6.15 -16.11 3.06
CA VAL A 298 5.90 -14.68 2.74
C VAL A 298 5.48 -13.93 4.00
N VAL A 299 6.12 -12.78 4.25
CA VAL A 299 5.74 -11.84 5.31
C VAL A 299 5.33 -10.53 4.64
N VAL A 300 4.08 -10.11 4.82
CA VAL A 300 3.64 -8.77 4.39
C VAL A 300 3.81 -7.82 5.57
N ASP A 301 4.82 -6.96 5.50
CA ASP A 301 5.03 -5.88 6.44
C ASP A 301 4.33 -4.62 5.92
N VAL A 302 3.22 -4.25 6.56
CA VAL A 302 2.54 -2.99 6.27
C VAL A 302 3.10 -1.93 7.21
N GLN A 303 4.14 -1.24 6.74
CA GLN A 303 4.93 -0.29 7.52
C GLN A 303 4.07 0.85 8.08
N ARG A 304 4.46 1.35 9.26
CA ARG A 304 3.80 2.46 9.97
C ARG A 304 4.84 3.31 10.70
N GLY A 305 4.44 4.46 11.22
CA GLY A 305 5.34 5.35 11.94
C GLY A 305 6.02 4.65 13.14
N GLY A 306 7.35 4.60 13.14
CA GLY A 306 8.18 4.09 14.24
C GLY A 306 8.90 5.20 15.02
N PRO A 307 9.89 4.87 15.87
CA PRO A 307 10.30 3.53 16.31
C PRO A 307 9.36 2.96 17.41
N SER A 308 9.56 1.69 17.77
CA SER A 308 8.73 0.99 18.78
C SER A 308 7.24 1.04 18.41
N THR A 309 6.33 1.35 19.35
CA THR A 309 4.91 1.51 19.04
C THR A 309 4.67 2.59 17.97
N GLY A 310 5.44 3.68 18.05
CA GLY A 310 5.37 4.83 17.15
C GLY A 310 3.97 5.40 16.96
N ILE A 311 3.57 5.61 15.70
CA ILE A 311 2.26 6.15 15.30
C ILE A 311 1.53 5.09 14.45
N PRO A 312 0.77 4.17 15.07
CA PRO A 312 0.23 3.01 14.36
C PRO A 312 -0.69 3.32 13.17
N THR A 313 -1.34 4.48 13.19
CA THR A 313 -2.34 4.91 12.21
C THR A 313 -1.76 5.75 11.07
N LYS A 314 -0.43 5.90 11.00
CA LYS A 314 0.23 6.76 10.01
C LYS A 314 1.32 6.02 9.27
N SER A 315 1.52 6.43 8.02
CA SER A 315 2.48 5.84 7.11
C SER A 315 3.90 6.36 7.36
N GLU A 316 4.86 5.45 7.29
CA GLU A 316 6.30 5.72 7.20
C GLU A 316 6.95 4.53 6.48
N GLN A 317 8.08 4.74 5.81
CA GLN A 317 8.83 3.73 5.06
C GLN A 317 10.17 3.45 5.77
N SER A 318 10.13 3.24 7.07
CA SER A 318 11.30 3.16 7.95
C SER A 318 11.78 1.74 8.27
N ASP A 319 11.17 0.71 7.66
CA ASP A 319 11.50 -0.68 7.97
C ASP A 319 12.38 -1.34 6.90
N LEU A 320 12.81 -0.57 5.87
CA LEU A 320 13.72 -1.06 4.82
C LEU A 320 14.98 -1.70 5.40
N ASN A 321 15.64 -1.05 6.37
CA ASN A 321 16.87 -1.56 6.94
C ASN A 321 16.67 -2.88 7.69
N ILE A 322 15.60 -3.01 8.49
CA ILE A 322 15.35 -4.27 9.22
C ILE A 322 14.90 -5.37 8.26
N ALA A 323 14.18 -5.03 7.20
CA ALA A 323 13.84 -5.98 6.17
C ALA A 323 15.09 -6.51 5.46
N VAL A 324 16.00 -5.64 5.00
CA VAL A 324 17.18 -6.05 4.23
C VAL A 324 18.31 -6.62 5.10
N TYR A 325 18.52 -6.08 6.30
CA TYR A 325 19.70 -6.36 7.13
C TYR A 325 19.37 -6.91 8.52
N GLY A 326 18.09 -7.20 8.82
CA GLY A 326 17.68 -7.62 10.16
C GLY A 326 18.09 -9.05 10.51
N LEU A 327 18.14 -9.95 9.52
CA LEU A 327 18.49 -11.36 9.74
C LEU A 327 19.98 -11.48 10.13
N HIS A 328 20.26 -12.26 11.18
CA HIS A 328 21.62 -12.45 11.67
C HIS A 328 22.46 -13.36 10.74
N GLY A 329 23.74 -13.03 10.60
CA GLY A 329 24.65 -13.71 9.65
C GLY A 329 24.41 -13.30 8.20
N ASP A 330 25.08 -13.97 7.26
CA ASP A 330 24.85 -13.78 5.82
C ASP A 330 23.61 -14.56 5.37
N ALA A 331 22.44 -13.93 5.50
CA ALA A 331 21.13 -14.54 5.28
C ALA A 331 20.43 -13.96 4.02
N PRO A 332 20.79 -14.42 2.80
CA PRO A 332 20.18 -13.92 1.57
C PRO A 332 18.71 -14.32 1.49
N HIS A 333 17.85 -13.32 1.30
CA HIS A 333 16.40 -13.47 1.20
C HIS A 333 15.82 -12.40 0.24
N LEU A 334 14.52 -12.45 0.01
CA LEU A 334 13.84 -11.54 -0.92
C LEU A 334 13.17 -10.39 -0.17
N VAL A 335 13.30 -9.18 -0.68
CA VAL A 335 12.53 -8.02 -0.24
C VAL A 335 11.91 -7.36 -1.46
N VAL A 336 10.58 -7.23 -1.47
CA VAL A 336 9.83 -6.58 -2.55
C VAL A 336 8.90 -5.51 -1.98
N ALA A 337 8.52 -4.52 -2.79
CA ALA A 337 7.62 -3.45 -2.37
C ALA A 337 6.65 -3.04 -3.48
N PRO A 338 5.33 -3.00 -3.22
CA PRO A 338 4.35 -2.48 -4.18
C PRO A 338 4.50 -0.96 -4.35
N GLN A 339 4.12 -0.47 -5.53
CA GLN A 339 4.29 0.94 -5.91
C GLN A 339 2.97 1.73 -6.01
N SER A 340 1.85 1.03 -5.84
CA SER A 340 0.51 1.59 -5.84
C SER A 340 -0.46 0.59 -5.21
N ILE A 341 -1.70 1.03 -4.95
CA ILE A 341 -2.78 0.16 -4.42
C ILE A 341 -3.04 -1.05 -5.32
N GLY A 342 -3.06 -0.85 -6.65
CA GLY A 342 -3.20 -1.96 -7.60
C GLY A 342 -1.99 -2.88 -7.62
N ASP A 343 -0.79 -2.31 -7.47
CA ASP A 343 0.48 -3.04 -7.44
C ASP A 343 0.64 -3.92 -6.18
N CYS A 344 -0.11 -3.65 -5.10
CA CYS A 344 -0.18 -4.56 -3.94
C CYS A 344 -0.62 -5.98 -4.33
N LEU A 345 -1.51 -6.12 -5.32
CA LEU A 345 -1.89 -7.44 -5.84
C LEU A 345 -0.70 -8.11 -6.51
N LEU A 346 -0.09 -7.43 -7.48
CA LEU A 346 1.02 -7.96 -8.27
C LEU A 346 2.21 -8.30 -7.38
N ALA A 347 2.64 -7.38 -6.51
CA ALA A 347 3.81 -7.55 -5.65
C ALA A 347 3.62 -8.73 -4.69
N THR A 348 2.44 -8.88 -4.05
CA THR A 348 2.19 -10.03 -3.16
C THR A 348 2.08 -11.34 -3.95
N GLN A 349 1.42 -11.34 -5.11
CA GLN A 349 1.36 -12.55 -5.96
C GLN A 349 2.75 -12.98 -6.43
N TRP A 350 3.57 -12.01 -6.83
CA TRP A 350 4.95 -12.21 -7.26
C TRP A 350 5.84 -12.67 -6.10
N ALA A 351 5.66 -12.12 -4.89
CA ALA A 351 6.36 -12.56 -3.70
C ALA A 351 6.14 -14.05 -3.40
N VAL A 352 4.89 -14.53 -3.51
CA VAL A 352 4.57 -15.96 -3.32
C VAL A 352 5.23 -16.80 -4.42
N HIS A 353 5.18 -16.33 -5.66
CA HIS A 353 5.84 -17.00 -6.78
C HIS A 353 7.35 -17.12 -6.56
N LEU A 354 8.03 -16.02 -6.22
CA LEU A 354 9.46 -15.98 -5.97
C LEU A 354 9.84 -16.83 -4.75
N ALA A 355 9.14 -16.70 -3.62
CA ALA A 355 9.39 -17.46 -2.41
C ALA A 355 9.35 -18.97 -2.70
N GLU A 356 8.27 -19.45 -3.32
CA GLU A 356 8.11 -20.88 -3.65
C GLU A 356 9.12 -21.37 -4.69
N THR A 357 9.38 -20.59 -5.73
CA THR A 357 10.31 -20.97 -6.82
C THR A 357 11.75 -21.02 -6.33
N LEU A 358 12.13 -20.04 -5.51
CA LEU A 358 13.49 -19.86 -5.01
C LEU A 358 13.70 -20.43 -3.61
N GLN A 359 12.68 -21.01 -2.98
CA GLN A 359 12.80 -21.61 -1.64
C GLN A 359 13.46 -20.67 -0.64
N ALA A 360 12.93 -19.46 -0.54
CA ALA A 360 13.50 -18.39 0.29
C ALA A 360 12.38 -17.60 0.98
N PRO A 361 12.66 -17.01 2.16
CA PRO A 361 11.76 -16.03 2.74
C PRO A 361 11.61 -14.81 1.83
N CYS A 362 10.40 -14.26 1.77
CA CYS A 362 10.14 -13.02 1.05
C CYS A 362 9.37 -12.03 1.94
N ILE A 363 9.94 -10.85 2.13
CA ILE A 363 9.31 -9.74 2.84
C ILE A 363 8.71 -8.77 1.82
N VAL A 364 7.41 -8.50 1.93
CA VAL A 364 6.68 -7.52 1.13
C VAL A 364 6.51 -6.24 1.96
N LEU A 365 7.23 -5.19 1.62
CA LEU A 365 7.18 -3.89 2.28
C LEU A 365 6.08 -3.01 1.67
N SER A 366 4.87 -3.13 2.19
CA SER A 366 3.80 -2.15 1.98
C SER A 366 3.92 -1.02 3.01
N ASP A 367 2.97 -0.10 3.04
CA ASP A 367 2.87 0.93 4.09
C ASP A 367 1.41 1.25 4.40
N GLN A 368 1.15 1.93 5.52
CA GLN A 368 -0.20 2.27 5.97
C GLN A 368 -0.99 3.02 4.90
N SER A 369 -0.32 3.91 4.14
CA SER A 369 -0.95 4.68 3.07
C SER A 369 -1.45 3.77 1.96
N LEU A 370 -0.60 2.89 1.41
CA LEU A 370 -1.03 1.92 0.38
C LEU A 370 -2.05 0.94 0.94
N GLY A 371 -1.79 0.36 2.11
CA GLY A 371 -2.59 -0.72 2.69
C GLY A 371 -4.03 -0.30 2.98
N GLN A 372 -4.24 0.81 3.67
CA GLN A 372 -5.57 1.22 4.15
C GLN A 372 -6.28 2.21 3.24
N SER A 373 -5.59 2.81 2.26
CA SER A 373 -6.28 3.63 1.27
C SER A 373 -7.12 2.78 0.34
N ARG A 374 -8.29 3.28 -0.01
CA ARG A 374 -9.18 2.69 -1.01
C ARG A 374 -9.00 3.44 -2.31
N ALA A 375 -8.93 2.73 -3.43
CA ALA A 375 -8.89 3.37 -4.75
C ALA A 375 -9.88 2.74 -5.72
N VAL A 376 -10.34 3.57 -6.65
CA VAL A 376 -11.09 3.17 -7.84
C VAL A 376 -10.12 3.15 -9.00
N ILE A 377 -9.75 1.94 -9.42
CA ILE A 377 -8.69 1.69 -10.39
C ILE A 377 -9.21 0.81 -11.51
N GLU A 378 -8.46 0.79 -12.62
CA GLU A 378 -8.61 -0.28 -13.60
C GLU A 378 -8.30 -1.62 -12.95
N ALA A 379 -8.99 -2.67 -13.42
CA ALA A 379 -8.68 -4.02 -12.99
C ALA A 379 -7.21 -4.30 -13.32
N PRO A 380 -6.36 -4.64 -12.33
CA PRO A 380 -4.98 -5.01 -12.61
C PRO A 380 -4.93 -6.17 -13.60
N ALA A 381 -3.93 -6.16 -14.48
CA ALA A 381 -3.71 -7.25 -15.44
C ALA A 381 -3.62 -8.60 -14.71
N ASP A 382 -4.18 -9.63 -15.32
CA ASP A 382 -4.05 -10.99 -14.79
C ASP A 382 -2.67 -11.53 -15.19
N VAL A 383 -1.79 -11.68 -14.20
CA VAL A 383 -0.43 -12.17 -14.39
C VAL A 383 -0.34 -13.61 -13.89
N ALA A 384 0.24 -14.49 -14.70
CA ALA A 384 0.31 -15.93 -14.43
C ALA A 384 1.43 -16.30 -13.43
N PHE A 385 1.59 -15.54 -12.35
CA PHE A 385 2.48 -15.89 -11.25
C PHE A 385 1.78 -16.85 -10.30
N ALA A 386 2.11 -18.14 -10.40
CA ALA A 386 1.70 -19.16 -9.46
C ALA A 386 2.91 -19.65 -8.67
N GLY A 387 2.78 -19.76 -7.35
CA GLY A 387 3.76 -20.36 -6.46
C GLY A 387 3.97 -21.82 -6.82
N ARG A 388 5.20 -22.16 -7.21
CA ARG A 388 5.58 -23.53 -7.56
C ARG A 388 6.96 -23.85 -7.00
N ARG A 389 6.98 -24.69 -5.98
CA ARG A 389 8.22 -25.29 -5.47
C ARG A 389 8.66 -26.47 -6.32
N LEU A 390 9.97 -26.64 -6.44
CA LEU A 390 10.57 -27.86 -6.98
C LEU A 390 10.43 -28.98 -5.95
N VAL A 391 9.67 -30.03 -6.27
CA VAL A 391 9.38 -31.15 -5.36
C VAL A 391 10.27 -32.34 -5.70
N ALA A 392 10.80 -33.00 -4.67
CA ALA A 392 11.60 -34.21 -4.79
C ALA A 392 10.73 -35.43 -5.15
N GLU A 393 11.25 -36.29 -6.02
CA GLU A 393 10.72 -37.63 -6.26
C GLU A 393 11.43 -38.64 -5.36
N THR A 394 10.83 -39.82 -5.19
CA THR A 394 11.45 -40.94 -4.47
C THR A 394 12.79 -41.29 -5.12
N PRO A 395 13.92 -41.30 -4.38
CA PRO A 395 15.21 -41.63 -4.94
C PRO A 395 15.28 -43.11 -5.34
N ALA A 396 16.18 -43.43 -6.27
CA ALA A 396 16.50 -44.81 -6.60
C ALA A 396 17.07 -45.56 -5.38
N GLU A 397 16.92 -46.88 -5.36
CA GLU A 397 17.40 -47.71 -4.27
C GLU A 397 18.91 -47.50 -4.01
N GLY A 398 19.27 -47.28 -2.75
CA GLY A 398 20.66 -47.01 -2.34
C GLY A 398 21.14 -45.57 -2.56
N VAL A 399 20.33 -44.69 -3.16
CA VAL A 399 20.68 -43.27 -3.34
C VAL A 399 20.12 -42.45 -2.18
N ALA A 400 21.01 -41.73 -1.48
CA ALA A 400 20.60 -40.82 -0.42
C ALA A 400 19.96 -39.55 -0.99
N TYR A 401 18.79 -39.16 -0.47
CA TYR A 401 18.19 -37.88 -0.77
C TYR A 401 19.01 -36.73 -0.17
N LYS A 402 19.22 -35.67 -0.95
CA LYS A 402 19.99 -34.49 -0.59
C LYS A 402 19.10 -33.26 -0.64
N ARG A 403 18.46 -32.92 0.49
CA ARG A 403 17.59 -31.72 0.60
C ARG A 403 18.31 -30.44 0.19
N TYR A 404 19.60 -30.34 0.47
CA TYR A 404 20.43 -29.16 0.25
C TYR A 404 21.50 -29.43 -0.81
N ALA A 405 21.16 -30.23 -1.83
CA ALA A 405 22.05 -30.56 -2.93
C ALA A 405 22.61 -29.30 -3.62
N LEU A 406 23.91 -29.30 -3.92
CA LEU A 406 24.55 -28.23 -4.66
C LEU A 406 24.20 -28.32 -6.15
N THR A 407 23.13 -27.64 -6.56
CA THR A 407 22.67 -27.62 -7.96
C THR A 407 23.18 -26.38 -8.71
N GLY A 408 23.13 -26.43 -10.05
CA GLY A 408 23.53 -25.29 -10.89
C GLY A 408 22.73 -24.02 -10.60
N THR A 409 21.41 -24.17 -10.45
CA THR A 409 20.49 -23.07 -10.11
C THR A 409 20.51 -22.69 -8.62
N GLY A 410 21.16 -23.49 -7.77
CA GLY A 410 21.11 -23.36 -6.32
C GLY A 410 19.80 -23.82 -5.68
N VAL A 411 18.76 -24.13 -6.46
CA VAL A 411 17.47 -24.67 -5.98
C VAL A 411 17.57 -26.19 -5.88
N SER A 412 17.34 -26.75 -4.68
CA SER A 412 17.35 -28.20 -4.44
C SER A 412 15.92 -28.73 -4.38
N PRO A 413 15.59 -29.92 -4.93
CA PRO A 413 14.24 -30.46 -4.80
C PRO A 413 13.82 -30.63 -3.33
N MET A 414 12.65 -30.13 -2.95
CA MET A 414 12.08 -30.26 -1.59
C MET A 414 11.21 -31.50 -1.49
N ALA A 415 11.45 -32.32 -0.48
CA ALA A 415 10.54 -33.38 -0.11
C ALA A 415 9.41 -32.84 0.78
N ILE A 416 8.20 -33.33 0.52
CA ILE A 416 7.03 -33.08 1.38
C ILE A 416 6.96 -34.23 2.38
N PRO A 417 6.70 -33.98 3.68
CA PRO A 417 6.53 -35.04 4.67
C PRO A 417 5.58 -36.14 4.17
N GLY A 418 6.08 -37.38 4.16
CA GLY A 418 5.38 -38.54 3.59
C GLY A 418 5.96 -39.05 2.27
N THR A 419 6.84 -38.30 1.59
CA THR A 419 7.56 -38.80 0.40
C THR A 419 8.53 -39.94 0.78
N PRO A 420 8.39 -41.15 0.21
CA PRO A 420 9.26 -42.29 0.55
C PRO A 420 10.75 -42.02 0.23
N GLY A 421 11.64 -42.42 1.14
CA GLY A 421 13.10 -42.32 0.94
C GLY A 421 13.68 -40.90 0.99
N CYS A 422 12.86 -39.89 1.25
CA CYS A 422 13.28 -38.48 1.29
C CYS A 422 13.24 -37.87 2.70
N GLN A 423 13.55 -38.65 3.73
CA GLN A 423 13.57 -38.14 5.11
C GLN A 423 14.70 -37.12 5.27
N TYR A 424 14.40 -35.99 5.90
CA TYR A 424 15.38 -34.94 6.21
C TYR A 424 14.90 -34.09 7.39
N THR A 425 15.82 -33.32 7.98
CA THR A 425 15.53 -32.29 8.96
C THR A 425 15.75 -30.91 8.34
N ALA A 426 14.77 -30.02 8.52
CA ALA A 426 14.89 -28.60 8.24
C ALA A 426 15.33 -27.87 9.52
N ASP A 427 16.63 -27.63 9.66
CA ASP A 427 17.25 -27.05 10.86
C ASP A 427 17.83 -25.65 10.55
N GLY A 428 18.04 -24.83 11.59
CA GLY A 428 18.80 -23.59 11.52
C GLY A 428 20.32 -23.78 11.61
N LEU A 429 20.80 -24.96 12.02
CA LEU A 429 22.22 -25.29 12.00
C LEU A 429 22.76 -25.38 10.56
N GLU A 430 24.03 -24.99 10.36
CA GLU A 430 24.72 -25.26 9.11
C GLU A 430 24.83 -26.77 8.85
N HIS A 431 24.79 -27.16 7.58
CA HIS A 431 24.57 -28.56 7.21
C HIS A 431 25.24 -29.00 5.91
N THR A 432 25.48 -30.30 5.81
CA THR A 432 25.85 -30.96 4.55
C THR A 432 24.68 -30.97 3.56
N GLU A 433 24.92 -31.42 2.31
CA GLU A 433 23.86 -31.58 1.30
C GLU A 433 22.69 -32.49 1.73
N THR A 434 22.94 -33.44 2.65
CA THR A 434 21.91 -34.34 3.20
C THR A 434 21.14 -33.75 4.37
N GLY A 435 21.50 -32.55 4.85
CA GLY A 435 20.88 -31.91 6.01
C GLY A 435 21.44 -32.36 7.35
N THR A 436 22.63 -32.97 7.37
CA THR A 436 23.31 -33.33 8.62
C THR A 436 24.09 -32.12 9.13
N PRO A 437 23.96 -31.75 10.43
CA PRO A 437 24.70 -30.62 10.99
C PRO A 437 26.21 -30.74 10.73
N SER A 438 26.83 -29.66 10.28
CA SER A 438 28.25 -29.62 9.94
C SER A 438 28.92 -28.37 10.48
N SER A 439 30.14 -28.54 11.00
CA SER A 439 31.06 -27.46 11.38
C SER A 439 32.22 -27.31 10.40
N GLN A 440 32.18 -28.01 9.25
CA GLN A 440 33.24 -27.94 8.26
C GLN A 440 33.16 -26.63 7.47
N ALA A 441 34.31 -25.97 7.31
CA ALA A 441 34.40 -24.72 6.56
C ALA A 441 33.94 -24.86 5.09
N GLY A 442 34.19 -26.02 4.48
CA GLY A 442 33.79 -26.30 3.09
C GLY A 442 32.27 -26.37 2.92
N ASP A 443 31.56 -27.04 3.83
CA ASP A 443 30.10 -27.12 3.81
C ASP A 443 29.48 -25.73 4.02
N HIS A 444 30.01 -24.97 4.99
CA HIS A 444 29.53 -23.62 5.27
C HIS A 444 29.67 -22.69 4.07
N ALA A 445 30.85 -22.63 3.46
CA ALA A 445 31.09 -21.80 2.28
C ALA A 445 30.19 -22.21 1.10
N ALA A 446 30.08 -23.52 0.83
CA ALA A 446 29.27 -24.03 -0.28
C ALA A 446 27.78 -23.72 -0.10
N GLN A 447 27.23 -23.86 1.11
CA GLN A 447 25.82 -23.60 1.37
C GLN A 447 25.50 -22.10 1.38
N LEU A 448 26.39 -21.25 1.92
CA LEU A 448 26.24 -19.79 1.81
C LEU A 448 26.23 -19.34 0.34
N ASP A 449 27.20 -19.81 -0.45
CA ASP A 449 27.28 -19.49 -1.88
C ASP A 449 26.04 -19.96 -2.64
N LYS A 450 25.56 -21.18 -2.35
CA LYS A 450 24.32 -21.73 -2.93
C LYS A 450 23.11 -20.83 -2.63
N ARG A 451 22.87 -20.51 -1.36
CA ARG A 451 21.72 -19.69 -0.93
C ARG A 451 21.76 -18.31 -1.58
N ARG A 452 22.95 -17.70 -1.67
CA ARG A 452 23.15 -16.39 -2.31
C ARG A 452 22.94 -16.43 -3.82
N ARG A 453 23.63 -17.32 -4.53
CA ARG A 453 23.58 -17.42 -6.00
C ARG A 453 22.17 -17.72 -6.52
N LYS A 454 21.42 -18.56 -5.80
CA LYS A 454 20.02 -18.87 -6.11
C LYS A 454 19.16 -17.61 -6.30
N LEU A 455 19.41 -16.56 -5.52
CA LEU A 455 18.70 -15.29 -5.63
C LEU A 455 19.39 -14.33 -6.61
N ALA A 456 20.71 -14.19 -6.52
CA ALA A 456 21.47 -13.24 -7.34
C ALA A 456 21.40 -13.56 -8.85
N ASP A 457 21.47 -14.84 -9.20
CA ASP A 457 21.51 -15.31 -10.58
C ASP A 457 20.09 -15.50 -11.16
N HIS A 458 19.04 -15.29 -10.38
CA HIS A 458 17.66 -15.39 -10.87
C HIS A 458 17.34 -14.23 -11.83
N ASP A 459 16.60 -14.56 -12.90
CA ASP A 459 16.05 -13.58 -13.81
C ASP A 459 14.67 -13.13 -13.32
N PHE A 460 14.62 -11.90 -12.80
CA PHE A 460 13.38 -11.28 -12.31
C PHE A 460 12.56 -10.63 -13.44
N GLY A 461 13.06 -10.65 -14.69
CA GLY A 461 12.47 -9.97 -15.83
C GLY A 461 12.28 -8.48 -15.59
N ASP A 462 11.37 -7.87 -16.35
CA ASP A 462 11.04 -6.43 -16.24
C ASP A 462 10.25 -6.07 -14.97
N HIS A 463 9.89 -7.05 -14.13
CA HIS A 463 9.12 -6.79 -12.90
C HIS A 463 9.95 -6.18 -11.78
N TRP A 464 11.29 -6.21 -11.88
CA TRP A 464 12.21 -5.69 -10.85
C TRP A 464 12.00 -4.20 -10.55
N ALA A 465 11.59 -3.40 -11.54
CA ALA A 465 11.30 -1.98 -11.40
C ALA A 465 10.27 -1.50 -12.41
N THR A 466 9.65 -0.37 -12.11
CA THR A 466 8.93 0.45 -13.08
C THR A 466 9.88 1.52 -13.59
N LEU A 467 10.08 1.56 -14.90
CA LEU A 467 10.91 2.54 -15.59
C LEU A 467 10.02 3.37 -16.53
N GLU A 468 9.96 4.69 -16.33
CA GLU A 468 9.11 5.59 -17.13
C GLU A 468 9.90 6.83 -17.56
N GLY A 469 9.79 7.23 -18.84
CA GLY A 469 10.49 8.39 -19.39
C GLY A 469 11.98 8.17 -19.68
N ASP A 470 12.60 9.18 -20.28
CA ASP A 470 13.97 9.14 -20.80
C ASP A 470 14.80 10.40 -20.47
N GLY A 471 14.30 11.28 -19.59
CA GLY A 471 14.99 12.51 -19.17
C GLY A 471 16.36 12.26 -18.52
N ASP A 472 17.22 13.27 -18.50
CA ASP A 472 18.59 13.20 -17.95
C ASP A 472 18.64 13.33 -16.42
N ILE A 473 17.54 13.74 -15.80
CA ILE A 473 17.31 13.67 -14.36
C ILE A 473 16.57 12.37 -14.03
N ALA A 474 17.09 11.55 -13.10
CA ALA A 474 16.38 10.38 -12.60
C ALA A 474 15.76 10.63 -11.22
N VAL A 475 14.48 10.31 -11.08
CA VAL A 475 13.82 10.21 -9.77
C VAL A 475 13.83 8.75 -9.33
N LEU A 476 14.60 8.44 -8.29
CA LEU A 476 14.64 7.13 -7.64
C LEU A 476 13.70 7.13 -6.44
N THR A 477 12.73 6.23 -6.41
CA THR A 477 11.74 6.12 -5.32
C THR A 477 11.25 4.69 -5.18
N TRP A 478 10.49 4.39 -4.13
CA TRP A 478 9.82 3.10 -3.96
C TRP A 478 8.54 3.26 -3.12
N GLY A 479 7.72 2.21 -3.06
CA GLY A 479 6.51 2.22 -2.22
C GLY A 479 5.51 3.31 -2.59
N SER A 480 4.80 3.84 -1.59
CA SER A 480 3.79 4.92 -1.74
C SER A 480 4.29 6.22 -2.37
N CYS A 481 5.59 6.51 -2.34
CA CYS A 481 6.15 7.73 -2.94
C CYS A 481 6.10 7.72 -4.48
N THR A 482 5.94 6.55 -5.10
CA THR A 482 5.97 6.39 -6.56
C THR A 482 4.88 7.19 -7.27
N GLY A 483 3.66 7.23 -6.73
CA GLY A 483 2.55 7.98 -7.32
C GLY A 483 2.82 9.48 -7.37
N ALA A 484 3.34 10.04 -6.28
CA ALA A 484 3.66 11.47 -6.19
C ALA A 484 4.83 11.84 -7.11
N ALA A 485 5.84 10.97 -7.21
CA ALA A 485 6.97 11.16 -8.12
C ALA A 485 6.52 11.18 -9.59
N ARG A 486 5.66 10.23 -10.01
CA ARG A 486 5.12 10.19 -11.37
C ARG A 486 4.38 11.48 -11.73
N GLU A 487 3.51 11.95 -10.82
CA GLU A 487 2.76 13.18 -11.03
C GLU A 487 3.68 14.41 -11.08
N ALA A 488 4.70 14.47 -10.22
CA ALA A 488 5.68 15.55 -10.24
C ALA A 488 6.52 15.61 -11.52
N ILE A 489 6.92 14.45 -12.06
CA ILE A 489 7.64 14.35 -13.34
C ILE A 489 6.76 14.85 -14.48
N ALA A 490 5.48 14.47 -14.52
CA ALA A 490 4.56 14.95 -15.55
C ALA A 490 4.39 16.48 -15.52
N ARG A 491 4.35 17.07 -14.32
CA ARG A 491 4.31 18.53 -14.13
C ARG A 491 5.63 19.20 -14.55
N ALA A 492 6.77 18.64 -14.17
CA ALA A 492 8.09 19.15 -14.54
C ALA A 492 8.26 19.16 -16.07
N ALA A 493 7.80 18.11 -16.76
CA ALA A 493 7.83 18.02 -18.21
C ALA A 493 6.99 19.14 -18.86
N ALA A 494 5.84 19.49 -18.28
CA ALA A 494 5.02 20.61 -18.74
C ALA A 494 5.72 21.98 -18.56
N ASP A 495 6.63 22.09 -17.60
CA ASP A 495 7.47 23.25 -17.34
C ASP A 495 8.85 23.18 -18.05
N GLY A 496 9.04 22.18 -18.94
CA GLY A 496 10.23 22.05 -19.78
C GLY A 496 11.40 21.28 -19.15
N VAL A 497 11.22 20.65 -17.99
CA VAL A 497 12.22 19.82 -17.32
C VAL A 497 11.88 18.34 -17.51
N ASN A 498 12.68 17.63 -18.30
CA ASN A 498 12.48 16.22 -18.56
C ASN A 498 13.19 15.37 -17.50
N ALA A 499 12.45 14.48 -16.84
CA ALA A 499 12.98 13.51 -15.89
C ALA A 499 12.45 12.11 -16.20
N ARG A 500 13.14 11.08 -15.71
CA ARG A 500 12.69 9.68 -15.76
C ARG A 500 12.42 9.16 -14.35
N LEU A 501 11.44 8.27 -14.22
CA LEU A 501 11.13 7.55 -13.01
C LEU A 501 11.85 6.20 -13.03
N ILE A 502 12.54 5.88 -11.94
CA ILE A 502 13.06 4.54 -11.67
C ILE A 502 12.54 4.15 -10.29
N ALA A 503 11.55 3.27 -10.26
CA ALA A 503 10.97 2.77 -9.03
C ALA A 503 11.22 1.26 -8.92
N PRO A 504 12.12 0.79 -8.04
CA PRO A 504 12.30 -0.64 -7.80
C PRO A 504 11.08 -1.25 -7.10
N ARG A 505 10.68 -2.43 -7.57
CA ARG A 505 9.72 -3.34 -6.92
C ARG A 505 10.48 -4.46 -6.20
N LEU A 506 11.60 -4.91 -6.76
CA LEU A 506 12.59 -5.74 -6.08
C LEU A 506 13.60 -4.83 -5.37
N LEU A 507 13.66 -4.94 -4.05
CA LEU A 507 14.65 -4.23 -3.23
C LEU A 507 15.84 -5.15 -2.96
N ALA A 508 15.62 -6.39 -2.52
CA ALA A 508 16.69 -7.38 -2.35
C ALA A 508 16.32 -8.71 -3.05
N PRO A 509 17.27 -9.38 -3.74
CA PRO A 509 18.67 -9.01 -3.95
C PRO A 509 18.85 -7.79 -4.88
N THR A 510 20.03 -7.18 -4.82
CA THR A 510 20.39 -6.01 -5.64
C THR A 510 20.58 -6.38 -7.11
N ARG A 511 20.37 -5.40 -8.00
CA ARG A 511 20.46 -5.58 -9.47
C ARG A 511 21.41 -4.56 -10.11
N PRO A 512 22.72 -4.57 -9.77
CA PRO A 512 23.65 -3.50 -10.15
C PRO A 512 23.71 -3.24 -11.65
N GLU A 513 23.74 -4.30 -12.47
CA GLU A 513 23.76 -4.17 -13.93
C GLU A 513 22.46 -3.56 -14.49
N HIS A 514 21.31 -3.92 -13.93
CA HIS A 514 20.01 -3.43 -14.39
C HIS A 514 19.81 -1.97 -13.96
N MET A 515 20.24 -1.62 -12.74
CA MET A 515 20.23 -0.25 -12.26
C MET A 515 21.18 0.63 -13.08
N ALA A 516 22.39 0.16 -13.38
CA ALA A 516 23.34 0.88 -14.23
C ALA A 516 22.76 1.13 -15.64
N ALA A 517 22.08 0.13 -16.22
CA ALA A 517 21.39 0.30 -17.50
C ALA A 517 20.26 1.33 -17.42
N ALA A 518 19.43 1.29 -16.36
CA ALA A 518 18.34 2.25 -16.15
C ALA A 518 18.83 3.69 -15.93
N LEU A 519 19.99 3.84 -15.28
CA LEU A 519 20.66 5.13 -15.03
C LEU A 519 21.55 5.59 -16.19
N SER A 520 21.60 4.85 -17.30
CA SER A 520 22.43 5.24 -18.45
C SER A 520 21.97 6.58 -19.04
N GLY A 521 22.92 7.51 -19.18
CA GLY A 521 22.69 8.88 -19.65
C GLY A 521 22.17 9.86 -18.58
N VAL A 522 21.99 9.42 -17.33
CA VAL A 522 21.54 10.29 -16.23
C VAL A 522 22.69 11.15 -15.72
N SER A 523 22.43 12.46 -15.59
CA SER A 523 23.38 13.47 -15.10
C SER A 523 23.11 13.92 -13.67
N LYS A 524 21.86 13.79 -13.21
CA LYS A 524 21.42 14.15 -11.86
C LYS A 524 20.41 13.12 -11.33
N VAL A 525 20.48 12.82 -10.04
CA VAL A 525 19.61 11.85 -9.36
C VAL A 525 18.89 12.54 -8.20
N LEU A 526 17.58 12.35 -8.10
CA LEU A 526 16.77 12.73 -6.95
C LEU A 526 16.21 11.47 -6.29
N VAL A 527 16.65 11.16 -5.08
CA VAL A 527 16.08 10.06 -4.29
C VAL A 527 14.93 10.59 -3.44
N VAL A 528 13.75 9.96 -3.53
CA VAL A 528 12.54 10.33 -2.79
C VAL A 528 12.10 9.16 -1.91
N GLU A 529 11.93 9.42 -0.60
CA GLU A 529 11.49 8.39 0.34
C GLU A 529 10.86 8.97 1.62
N LEU A 530 9.99 8.19 2.27
CA LEU A 530 9.37 8.56 3.54
C LEU A 530 10.09 7.93 4.74
N SER A 531 11.39 8.23 4.88
CA SER A 531 12.16 7.83 6.07
C SER A 531 13.01 8.99 6.60
N HIS A 532 13.07 9.16 7.92
CA HIS A 532 13.84 10.26 8.53
C HIS A 532 15.33 10.19 8.18
N GLN A 533 15.91 8.98 8.18
CA GLN A 533 17.35 8.78 7.99
C GLN A 533 17.78 8.71 6.52
N GLY A 534 16.84 8.67 5.58
CA GLY A 534 17.14 8.38 4.18
C GLY A 534 17.64 6.95 4.00
N GLN A 535 16.90 5.95 4.50
CA GLN A 535 17.29 4.54 4.44
C GLN A 535 17.50 4.07 3.00
N PHE A 536 16.58 4.40 2.10
CA PHE A 536 16.67 4.02 0.69
C PHE A 536 17.82 4.74 -0.02
N HIS A 537 18.03 6.03 0.24
CA HIS A 537 19.19 6.75 -0.28
C HIS A 537 20.51 6.10 0.16
N ARG A 538 20.65 5.77 1.45
CA ARG A 538 21.86 5.12 1.97
C ARG A 538 22.04 3.71 1.41
N TYR A 539 20.96 2.97 1.30
CA TYR A 539 20.92 1.66 0.67
C TYR A 539 21.38 1.74 -0.79
N LEU A 540 20.85 2.69 -1.56
CA LEU A 540 21.25 2.89 -2.96
C LEU A 540 22.75 3.22 -3.08
N ARG A 541 23.27 4.06 -2.19
CA ARG A 541 24.70 4.43 -2.15
C ARG A 541 25.62 3.29 -1.73
N ALA A 542 25.11 2.29 -1.02
CA ALA A 542 25.87 1.10 -0.63
C ALA A 542 25.93 0.07 -1.77
N GLU A 543 24.85 -0.07 -2.54
CA GLU A 543 24.66 -1.17 -3.48
C GLU A 543 24.83 -0.79 -4.97
N TYR A 544 24.82 0.51 -5.29
CA TYR A 544 24.83 1.00 -6.67
C TYR A 544 25.74 2.22 -6.87
N ASP A 545 26.38 2.29 -8.04
CA ASP A 545 27.09 3.47 -8.51
C ASP A 545 26.10 4.51 -9.07
N LEU A 546 25.67 5.46 -8.23
CA LEU A 546 24.77 6.54 -8.66
C LEU A 546 25.55 7.62 -9.44
N PRO A 547 25.16 7.94 -10.69
CA PRO A 547 25.89 8.91 -11.51
C PRO A 547 25.63 10.36 -11.09
N GLY A 548 26.58 11.23 -11.43
CA GLY A 548 26.39 12.68 -11.37
C GLY A 548 26.11 13.24 -9.97
N GLU A 549 25.25 14.26 -9.91
CA GLU A 549 24.85 14.89 -8.66
C GLU A 549 23.66 14.14 -8.02
N VAL A 550 23.81 13.71 -6.76
CA VAL A 550 22.77 12.98 -6.03
C VAL A 550 22.15 13.88 -4.96
N HIS A 551 20.85 14.13 -5.12
CA HIS A 551 20.01 14.84 -4.16
C HIS A 551 19.08 13.85 -3.45
N ALA A 552 18.67 14.17 -2.24
CA ALA A 552 17.70 13.37 -1.50
C ALA A 552 16.60 14.25 -0.92
N LEU A 553 15.34 13.84 -1.16
CA LEU A 553 14.13 14.37 -0.53
C LEU A 553 13.57 13.28 0.37
N HIS A 554 13.93 13.34 1.65
CA HIS A 554 13.47 12.39 2.65
C HIS A 554 12.93 13.11 3.88
N ARG A 555 11.91 12.52 4.52
CA ARG A 555 11.35 13.00 5.79
C ARG A 555 10.76 11.84 6.57
N ALA A 556 10.61 12.01 7.88
CA ALA A 556 9.79 11.12 8.69
C ALA A 556 8.31 11.19 8.25
N GLY A 557 7.54 10.14 8.54
CA GLY A 557 6.09 10.26 8.58
C GLY A 557 5.66 11.31 9.64
N PRO A 558 4.36 11.63 9.73
CA PRO A 558 3.23 10.96 9.10
C PRO A 558 2.77 11.57 7.76
N LEU A 559 3.39 12.67 7.33
CA LEU A 559 2.94 13.43 6.17
C LEU A 559 3.51 12.83 4.88
N PRO A 560 2.67 12.51 3.87
CA PRO A 560 3.18 12.06 2.59
C PRO A 560 3.98 13.18 1.92
N ILE A 561 4.98 12.81 1.13
CA ILE A 561 5.63 13.73 0.20
C ILE A 561 4.64 13.99 -0.94
N ARG A 562 4.28 15.26 -1.16
CA ARG A 562 3.29 15.65 -2.18
C ARG A 562 3.95 15.97 -3.53
N PRO A 563 3.21 15.88 -4.65
CA PRO A 563 3.75 16.14 -5.98
C PRO A 563 4.46 17.49 -6.11
N HIS A 564 3.94 18.60 -5.56
CA HIS A 564 4.58 19.91 -5.68
C HIS A 564 5.99 19.97 -5.07
N GLU A 565 6.26 19.17 -4.04
CA GLU A 565 7.55 19.19 -3.33
C GLU A 565 8.64 18.56 -4.19
N ILE A 566 8.32 17.45 -4.85
CA ILE A 566 9.20 16.78 -5.82
C ILE A 566 9.33 17.66 -7.07
N HIS A 567 8.21 18.22 -7.55
CA HIS A 567 8.18 19.12 -8.70
C HIS A 567 9.11 20.32 -8.52
N ALA A 568 9.04 21.00 -7.37
CA ALA A 568 9.92 22.13 -7.06
C ALA A 568 11.40 21.75 -7.04
N ARG A 569 11.74 20.53 -6.59
CA ARG A 569 13.12 20.00 -6.66
C ARG A 569 13.56 19.76 -8.10
N LEU A 570 12.69 19.17 -8.93
CA LEU A 570 12.97 18.96 -10.35
C LEU A 570 13.24 20.27 -11.08
N LEU A 571 12.42 21.31 -10.85
CA LEU A 571 12.65 22.63 -11.46
C LEU A 571 13.99 23.24 -11.05
N ALA A 572 14.36 23.15 -9.77
CA ALA A 572 15.66 23.62 -9.28
C ALA A 572 16.85 22.80 -9.83
N MET A 573 16.63 21.55 -10.23
CA MET A 573 17.63 20.69 -10.87
C MET A 573 17.66 20.84 -12.40
N GLY A 574 16.60 21.36 -13.02
CA GLY A 574 16.53 21.61 -14.47
C GLY A 574 17.21 22.91 -14.90
N THR A 575 17.48 23.81 -13.97
CA THR A 575 18.36 24.98 -14.15
C THR A 575 19.82 24.58 -14.02
#